data_AF-A0AAV9IUW4-F1
#
_entry.id   AF-A0AAV9IUW4-F1
#
_cell.length_a   1.000
_cell.length_b   1.000
_cell.length_c   1.000
_cell.angle_alpha   90.00
_cell.angle_beta   90.00
_cell.angle_gamma   90.00
#
_symmetry.space_group_name_H-M   'P 1'
#
loop_
_entity.id
_entity.type
_entity.pdbx_description
1 polymer ?
#
loop_
_entity_poly.entity_id
_entity_poly.type
_entity_poly.pdbx_seq_one_letter_code
_entity_poly.pdbx_strand_id
1 'polypeptide(L)'
;MAKLARCWSRRGDERKMALVETGNSTVTSPKESTHASNGGERAPCSPPPRTPCSDWRRHTPVPAPLSSSPYYDSGAPAIDGLYSTSADLRSLVGVMAIEVYFPQQAVRQAELERYDQAPPGKYTVGLGQEAMAFCGDREDVRSMCMTVVQTLMEKHRVDYNDIGRLEVGTETILDKAKSVKTSLMTLFEQSGNFEVEGIDSNNACYAGTNALFNTIAWCESASLHDGRFGLVVCGDIAVYPSGAARATGGAGAVALLVGRADPGRYPHLRPVLVLEPGLKSSHCENTWDFFKPIMREDTEYPIVHGDETIGCYMRALDICYAKFSGRVERQAREALRPCLQRLAVRDVEAVLTERMRCAVLEGTEMGEAEWHAMVTDTTAVDGEPMRQVLQRWRYWTRVDYTVFHAPFNKLVRKSFARLVLNDVLRLARGDMSSDTLRTMPSALKRILSHGQQHPASAVERESHRVPALSPTLLRDKPLTQALLQWCAPLYDRKCAPSAELARQIGNAYTASLFGNLLCLLCRERDALIGRRIVMFGFGSGMAASMYSLRVMGSPDAIVQPVRLFERLAARTFVSPAAFHRTLALRERAHGACDYEPQDAVEQLERGTYYLRRIGTDGIRYYARVESIAGA
;
A
#
# COMPACT_ATOMS: atom_id res chain seq x y z
N MET A 1 51.64 -1.93 14.95
CA MET A 1 50.77 -1.65 16.11
C MET A 1 49.62 -2.67 16.08
N ALA A 2 49.77 -3.95 16.40
CA ALA A 2 50.12 -4.52 17.69
C ALA A 2 49.58 -3.70 18.88
N LYS A 3 48.64 -4.32 19.62
CA LYS A 3 48.00 -3.90 20.88
C LYS A 3 46.92 -2.82 20.79
N LEU A 4 45.66 -3.26 20.84
CA LEU A 4 44.71 -2.97 21.94
C LEU A 4 43.41 -3.77 21.74
N ALA A 5 43.53 -5.09 21.82
CA ALA A 5 42.41 -5.98 22.11
C ALA A 5 42.67 -6.58 23.50
N ARG A 6 42.06 -6.00 24.53
CA ARG A 6 41.91 -6.57 25.88
C ARG A 6 40.99 -5.69 26.70
N CYS A 7 39.69 -6.00 26.65
CA CYS A 7 38.80 -5.90 27.81
C CYS A 7 37.45 -6.51 27.41
N TRP A 8 37.30 -7.81 27.66
CA TRP A 8 36.16 -8.39 28.41
C TRP A 8 36.17 -9.91 28.23
N SER A 9 36.88 -10.55 29.15
CA SER A 9 36.70 -11.95 29.51
C SER A 9 36.43 -11.95 31.01
N ARG A 10 35.23 -12.39 31.43
CA ARG A 10 35.00 -13.43 32.45
C ARG A 10 33.55 -13.45 32.93
N ARG A 11 33.09 -14.69 33.21
CA ARG A 11 31.74 -15.18 33.58
C ARG A 11 30.90 -15.46 32.33
N GLY A 12 30.88 -16.64 31.72
CA GLY A 12 31.03 -18.00 32.25
C GLY A 12 29.64 -18.56 32.58
N ASP A 13 29.05 -19.37 31.70
CA ASP A 13 28.90 -20.80 31.95
C ASP A 13 28.39 -21.55 30.70
N GLU A 14 28.83 -22.80 30.56
CA GLU A 14 28.71 -23.68 29.41
C GLU A 14 27.34 -24.41 29.36
N ARG A 15 26.91 -24.81 28.15
CA ARG A 15 26.51 -26.21 27.84
C ARG A 15 26.17 -26.42 26.35
N LYS A 16 27.14 -27.07 25.69
CA LYS A 16 27.11 -28.03 24.56
C LYS A 16 25.79 -28.22 23.78
N MET A 17 25.87 -28.07 22.46
CA MET A 17 25.14 -28.92 21.51
C MET A 17 26.13 -29.56 20.52
N ALA A 18 25.99 -30.87 20.37
CA ALA A 18 26.90 -31.76 19.68
C ALA A 18 26.70 -31.74 18.15
N LEU A 19 27.82 -31.74 17.44
CA LEU A 19 27.92 -32.18 16.04
C LEU A 19 27.76 -33.70 15.99
N VAL A 20 26.90 -34.18 15.09
CA VAL A 20 26.86 -35.58 14.66
C VAL A 20 27.26 -35.62 13.20
N GLU A 21 28.51 -36.04 12.97
CA GLU A 21 28.97 -36.59 11.70
C GLU A 21 28.80 -38.12 11.76
N THR A 22 28.14 -38.67 10.74
CA THR A 22 28.34 -40.02 10.18
C THR A 22 27.86 -39.91 8.73
N GLY A 23 28.43 -40.50 7.69
CA GLY A 23 29.46 -41.50 7.50
C GLY A 23 29.20 -42.10 6.10
N ASN A 24 30.26 -42.26 5.30
CA ASN A 24 30.29 -42.73 3.91
C ASN A 24 29.38 -43.93 3.57
N SER A 25 28.85 -43.95 2.34
CA SER A 25 28.88 -45.15 1.50
C SER A 25 28.94 -44.80 0.00
N THR A 26 29.76 -45.55 -0.70
CA THR A 26 30.24 -45.37 -2.08
C THR A 26 29.48 -46.25 -3.09
N VAL A 27 29.64 -45.88 -4.37
CA VAL A 27 29.55 -46.69 -5.60
C VAL A 27 28.15 -46.89 -6.23
N THR A 28 27.89 -46.26 -7.38
CA THR A 28 27.83 -46.88 -8.73
C THR A 28 27.19 -45.95 -9.76
N SER A 29 27.95 -45.57 -10.78
CA SER A 29 27.46 -45.15 -12.10
C SER A 29 27.01 -46.37 -12.91
N PRO A 30 26.09 -46.23 -13.87
CA PRO A 30 26.56 -46.45 -15.25
C PRO A 30 25.91 -45.59 -16.34
N LYS A 31 26.79 -45.11 -17.23
CA LYS A 31 26.79 -45.23 -18.70
C LYS A 31 25.60 -44.71 -19.53
N GLU A 32 25.94 -43.74 -20.37
CA GLU A 32 25.47 -43.58 -21.75
C GLU A 32 25.54 -44.90 -22.55
N SER A 33 24.55 -45.16 -23.40
CA SER A 33 24.77 -45.85 -24.67
C SER A 33 23.72 -45.44 -25.71
N THR A 34 24.25 -45.11 -26.87
CA THR A 34 23.63 -44.83 -28.16
C THR A 34 23.19 -46.11 -28.88
N HIS A 35 22.06 -46.07 -29.60
CA HIS A 35 21.80 -46.65 -30.94
C HIS A 35 20.29 -46.47 -31.25
N ALA A 36 19.88 -45.67 -32.23
CA ALA A 36 19.96 -45.80 -33.70
C ALA A 36 18.64 -46.33 -34.31
N SER A 37 18.01 -45.41 -35.08
CA SER A 37 17.24 -45.59 -36.32
C SER A 37 16.12 -46.64 -36.44
N ASN A 38 14.91 -46.14 -36.70
CA ASN A 38 14.05 -46.46 -37.85
C ASN A 38 13.11 -45.23 -38.00
N GLY A 39 13.00 -44.50 -39.11
CA GLY A 39 12.85 -44.96 -40.49
C GLY A 39 11.35 -44.87 -40.84
N GLY A 40 10.86 -43.68 -41.17
CA GLY A 40 9.47 -43.44 -41.57
C GLY A 40 9.29 -42.05 -42.18
N GLU A 41 8.91 -42.03 -43.46
CA GLU A 41 8.98 -40.91 -44.41
C GLU A 41 8.03 -39.75 -44.11
N ARG A 42 8.43 -38.55 -44.57
CA ARG A 42 7.65 -37.31 -44.57
C ARG A 42 6.69 -37.26 -45.75
N ALA A 43 5.47 -36.77 -45.50
CA ALA A 43 4.68 -36.00 -46.46
C ALA A 43 4.21 -34.69 -45.79
N PRO A 44 4.08 -33.56 -46.53
CA PRO A 44 3.99 -32.23 -45.95
C PRO A 44 2.54 -31.85 -45.61
N CYS A 45 2.27 -31.51 -44.34
CA CYS A 45 0.99 -30.89 -43.97
C CYS A 45 1.05 -29.38 -44.19
N SER A 46 0.22 -28.93 -45.13
CA SER A 46 -0.08 -27.53 -45.47
C SER A 46 -0.47 -26.68 -44.25
N PRO A 47 -0.15 -25.38 -44.24
CA PRO A 47 -0.54 -24.49 -43.15
C PRO A 47 -2.06 -24.23 -43.18
N PRO A 48 -2.75 -24.17 -42.03
CA PRO A 48 -4.13 -23.75 -42.01
C PRO A 48 -4.23 -22.24 -42.34
N PRO A 49 -5.34 -21.81 -42.96
CA PRO A 49 -5.45 -20.47 -43.53
C PRO A 49 -5.48 -19.40 -42.44
N ARG A 50 -4.80 -18.28 -42.71
CA ARG A 50 -4.94 -17.04 -41.96
C ARG A 50 -6.35 -16.50 -42.15
N THR A 51 -7.14 -16.45 -41.08
CA THR A 51 -8.34 -15.61 -41.00
C THR A 51 -8.05 -14.37 -40.16
N PRO A 52 -8.27 -13.15 -40.69
CA PRO A 52 -8.28 -11.91 -39.93
C PRO A 52 -9.67 -11.68 -39.33
N CYS A 53 -9.75 -11.18 -38.09
CA CYS A 53 -10.84 -10.36 -37.50
C CYS A 53 -10.62 -10.29 -35.98
N SER A 54 -10.32 -9.13 -35.37
CA SER A 54 -11.22 -8.01 -35.06
C SER A 54 -12.42 -8.41 -34.19
N ASP A 55 -12.37 -8.06 -32.89
CA ASP A 55 -13.40 -7.25 -32.21
C ASP A 55 -13.25 -7.31 -30.68
N TRP A 56 -12.54 -6.32 -30.12
CA TRP A 56 -12.49 -6.04 -28.67
C TRP A 56 -13.64 -5.14 -28.19
N ARG A 57 -14.80 -5.18 -28.87
CA ARG A 57 -16.03 -4.52 -28.42
C ARG A 57 -17.07 -5.55 -27.99
N ARG A 58 -16.97 -6.04 -26.76
CA ARG A 58 -18.18 -6.42 -26.00
C ARG A 58 -18.26 -5.55 -24.77
N HIS A 59 -19.04 -4.48 -24.96
CA HIS A 59 -19.64 -3.69 -23.92
C HIS A 59 -20.36 -4.62 -22.91
N THR A 60 -19.91 -4.63 -21.66
CA THR A 60 -20.88 -4.53 -20.56
C THR A 60 -21.44 -3.11 -20.65
N PRO A 61 -22.76 -2.91 -20.76
CA PRO A 61 -23.31 -1.57 -20.77
C PRO A 61 -22.92 -0.86 -19.48
N VAL A 62 -22.27 0.29 -19.61
CA VAL A 62 -22.25 1.32 -18.58
C VAL A 62 -23.72 1.55 -18.22
N PRO A 63 -24.15 1.39 -16.96
CA PRO A 63 -25.49 1.80 -16.56
C PRO A 63 -25.65 3.25 -17.00
N ALA A 64 -26.72 3.55 -17.73
CA ALA A 64 -27.06 4.92 -18.08
C ALA A 64 -26.91 5.81 -16.84
N PRO A 65 -26.39 7.05 -16.97
CA PRO A 65 -26.37 7.98 -15.85
C PRO A 65 -27.80 8.03 -15.30
N LEU A 66 -27.96 7.68 -14.03
CA LEU A 66 -29.23 7.86 -13.34
C LEU A 66 -29.59 9.33 -13.52
N SER A 67 -30.56 9.57 -14.41
CA SER A 67 -31.14 10.88 -14.62
C SER A 67 -31.62 11.38 -13.28
N SER A 68 -31.07 12.51 -12.84
CA SER A 68 -31.64 13.45 -11.88
C SER A 68 -32.73 12.84 -10.98
N SER A 69 -32.31 12.16 -9.91
CA SER A 69 -33.23 11.88 -8.80
C SER A 69 -33.59 13.23 -8.16
N PRO A 70 -34.87 13.64 -8.14
CA PRO A 70 -35.29 14.96 -7.66
C PRO A 70 -35.29 15.08 -6.12
N TYR A 71 -34.54 14.23 -5.41
CA TYR A 71 -34.52 14.14 -3.95
C TYR A 71 -33.16 14.47 -3.29
N TYR A 72 -32.19 15.00 -4.04
CA TYR A 72 -30.92 15.46 -3.47
C TYR A 72 -30.75 17.00 -3.46
N ASP A 73 -31.85 17.72 -3.60
CA ASP A 73 -31.90 19.14 -3.27
C ASP A 73 -32.58 19.31 -1.91
N SER A 74 -31.91 19.99 -0.99
CA SER A 74 -32.22 20.19 0.44
C SER A 74 -32.01 19.00 1.41
N GLY A 75 -30.96 19.11 2.23
CA GLY A 75 -31.08 18.66 3.64
C GLY A 75 -30.36 17.38 4.08
N ALA A 76 -29.20 17.00 3.54
CA ALA A 76 -28.32 16.06 4.25
C ALA A 76 -27.62 16.79 5.42
N PRO A 77 -27.95 16.52 6.71
CA PRO A 77 -27.31 17.20 7.82
C PRO A 77 -25.99 16.50 8.15
N ALA A 78 -24.87 17.16 7.85
CA ALA A 78 -23.79 17.46 8.78
C ALA A 78 -23.48 16.39 9.87
N ILE A 79 -22.41 15.61 9.68
CA ILE A 79 -21.80 14.74 10.70
C ILE A 79 -20.78 15.58 11.50
N ASP A 80 -21.29 16.65 12.10
CA ASP A 80 -20.54 17.88 12.38
C ASP A 80 -20.15 18.10 13.84
N GLY A 81 -19.93 17.02 14.59
CA GLY A 81 -19.44 17.15 15.97
C GLY A 81 -17.93 17.37 16.10
N LEU A 82 -17.15 16.97 15.08
CA LEU A 82 -15.68 17.07 15.04
C LEU A 82 -15.17 17.86 13.83
N TYR A 83 -15.98 17.91 12.77
CA TYR A 83 -15.82 18.81 11.65
C TYR A 83 -17.17 19.46 11.44
N SER A 84 -17.48 20.46 12.26
CA SER A 84 -18.53 21.40 11.90
C SER A 84 -18.36 21.80 10.43
N THR A 85 -19.44 21.92 9.67
CA THR A 85 -19.50 22.63 8.39
C THR A 85 -19.06 24.10 8.53
N SER A 86 -18.76 24.54 9.76
CA SER A 86 -18.06 25.77 10.12
C SER A 86 -16.55 25.62 10.34
N ALA A 87 -15.95 24.43 10.26
CA ALA A 87 -14.50 24.29 10.19
C ALA A 87 -14.07 24.88 8.86
N ASP A 88 -13.59 26.12 8.91
CA ASP A 88 -13.09 26.84 7.74
C ASP A 88 -12.19 25.89 6.95
N LEU A 89 -12.53 25.57 5.70
CA LEU A 89 -11.73 24.70 4.84
C LEU A 89 -10.27 25.19 4.75
N ARG A 90 -10.03 26.49 4.99
CA ARG A 90 -8.69 27.11 5.11
C ARG A 90 -7.88 26.61 6.30
N SER A 91 -8.55 26.13 7.36
CA SER A 91 -7.93 25.60 8.58
C SER A 91 -7.55 24.13 8.49
N LEU A 92 -7.93 23.42 7.42
CA LEU A 92 -7.59 22.01 7.25
C LEU A 92 -6.22 21.85 6.60
N VAL A 93 -5.43 20.90 7.12
CA VAL A 93 -4.22 20.40 6.48
C VAL A 93 -4.56 19.07 5.82
N GLY A 94 -4.17 18.90 4.56
CA GLY A 94 -4.35 17.62 3.88
C GLY A 94 -3.62 17.54 2.55
N VAL A 95 -3.77 16.40 1.89
CA VAL A 95 -3.23 16.16 0.54
C VAL A 95 -4.12 16.85 -0.48
N MET A 96 -3.51 17.68 -1.32
CA MET A 96 -4.16 18.54 -2.32
C MET A 96 -3.92 18.06 -3.75
N ALA A 97 -2.76 17.44 -3.99
CA ALA A 97 -2.37 16.87 -5.28
C ALA A 97 -1.55 15.59 -5.06
N ILE A 98 -1.66 14.66 -6.01
CA ILE A 98 -0.89 13.42 -6.05
C ILE A 98 -0.44 13.19 -7.49
N GLU A 99 0.83 12.88 -7.68
CA GLU A 99 1.35 12.44 -8.97
C GLU A 99 2.11 11.12 -8.79
N VAL A 100 2.14 10.29 -9.83
CA VAL A 100 2.86 9.02 -9.84
C VAL A 100 3.78 8.95 -11.06
N TYR A 101 4.92 8.32 -10.87
CA TYR A 101 5.82 7.89 -11.92
C TYR A 101 6.05 6.38 -11.80
N PHE A 102 6.04 5.67 -12.91
CA PHE A 102 6.51 4.30 -13.02
C PHE A 102 7.21 4.16 -14.38
N PRO A 103 8.25 3.32 -14.49
CA PRO A 103 8.95 3.12 -15.75
C PRO A 103 8.03 2.67 -16.87
N GLN A 104 8.35 3.11 -18.10
CA GLN A 104 7.54 2.78 -19.27
C GLN A 104 7.68 1.30 -19.65
N GLN A 105 8.79 0.65 -19.29
CA GLN A 105 9.02 -0.76 -19.56
C GLN A 105 8.38 -1.66 -18.50
N ALA A 106 7.77 -2.75 -18.96
CA ALA A 106 7.21 -3.78 -18.08
C ALA A 106 7.40 -5.18 -18.64
N VAL A 107 7.44 -6.18 -17.76
CA VAL A 107 7.43 -7.61 -18.13
C VAL A 107 6.12 -8.24 -17.68
N ARG A 108 5.53 -9.09 -18.53
CA ARG A 108 4.30 -9.83 -18.20
C ARG A 108 4.62 -10.99 -17.28
N GLN A 109 3.89 -11.12 -16.17
CA GLN A 109 4.12 -12.18 -15.18
C GLN A 109 3.85 -13.58 -15.77
N ALA A 110 2.85 -13.73 -16.63
CA ALA A 110 2.58 -15.00 -17.32
C ALA A 110 3.72 -15.43 -18.27
N GLU A 111 4.46 -14.48 -18.85
CA GLU A 111 5.62 -14.78 -19.67
C GLU A 111 6.84 -15.11 -18.80
N LEU A 112 7.01 -14.38 -17.71
CA LEU A 112 8.05 -14.64 -16.71
C LEU A 112 7.88 -16.03 -16.07
N GLU A 113 6.64 -16.47 -15.78
CA GLU A 113 6.36 -17.83 -15.30
C GLU A 113 6.93 -18.90 -16.24
N ARG A 114 6.71 -18.75 -17.56
CA ARG A 114 7.20 -19.70 -18.56
C ARG A 114 8.73 -19.65 -18.67
N TYR A 115 9.30 -18.46 -18.64
CA TYR A 115 10.76 -18.26 -18.72
C TYR A 115 11.48 -18.87 -17.52
N ASP A 116 10.93 -18.67 -16.31
CA ASP A 116 11.47 -19.19 -15.05
C ASP A 116 11.19 -20.69 -14.84
N GLN A 117 10.45 -21.34 -15.75
CA GLN A 117 9.93 -22.70 -15.58
C GLN A 117 9.11 -22.87 -14.29
N ALA A 118 8.43 -21.79 -13.89
CA ALA A 118 7.50 -21.81 -12.77
C ALA A 118 6.18 -22.51 -13.18
N PRO A 119 5.51 -23.22 -12.25
CA PRO A 119 4.17 -23.73 -12.48
C PRO A 119 3.21 -22.60 -12.94
N PRO A 120 2.35 -22.86 -13.95
CA PRO A 120 1.36 -21.87 -14.39
C PRO A 120 0.53 -21.35 -13.23
N GLY A 121 0.36 -20.04 -13.16
CA GLY A 121 -0.39 -19.40 -12.07
C GLY A 121 0.43 -19.09 -10.82
N LYS A 122 1.70 -19.50 -10.72
CA LYS A 122 2.53 -19.21 -9.53
C LYS A 122 2.65 -17.71 -9.25
N TYR A 123 2.82 -16.89 -10.27
CA TYR A 123 2.93 -15.43 -10.16
C TYR A 123 1.57 -14.77 -10.35
N THR A 124 0.84 -15.15 -11.40
CA THR A 124 -0.44 -14.54 -11.78
C THR A 124 -1.58 -14.80 -10.80
N VAL A 125 -1.61 -15.97 -10.15
CA VAL A 125 -2.62 -16.34 -9.15
C VAL A 125 -2.01 -16.40 -7.74
N GLY A 126 -0.83 -17.01 -7.61
CA GLY A 126 -0.14 -17.21 -6.33
C GLY A 126 0.32 -15.89 -5.71
N LEU A 127 0.92 -15.00 -6.50
CA LEU A 127 1.25 -13.63 -6.09
C LEU A 127 0.12 -12.65 -6.41
N GLY A 128 -0.72 -12.98 -7.40
CA GLY A 128 -1.79 -12.10 -7.89
C GLY A 128 -1.26 -10.96 -8.75
N GLN A 129 -0.12 -11.17 -9.44
CA GLN A 129 0.58 -10.15 -10.21
C GLN A 129 0.35 -10.33 -11.72
N GLU A 130 0.09 -9.26 -12.46
CA GLU A 130 -0.10 -9.32 -13.92
C GLU A 130 1.13 -8.87 -14.68
N ALA A 131 1.78 -7.82 -14.20
CA ALA A 131 2.94 -7.22 -14.81
C ALA A 131 3.85 -6.58 -13.75
N MET A 132 5.10 -6.33 -14.13
CA MET A 132 6.10 -5.72 -13.27
C MET A 132 6.83 -4.63 -14.07
N ALA A 133 6.76 -3.39 -13.60
CA ALA A 133 7.53 -2.29 -14.15
C ALA A 133 8.95 -2.36 -13.59
N PHE A 134 9.96 -2.01 -14.39
CA PHE A 134 11.35 -2.10 -13.97
C PHE A 134 12.19 -1.01 -14.63
N CYS A 135 13.29 -0.65 -13.97
CA CYS A 135 14.26 0.31 -14.45
C CYS A 135 15.50 -0.39 -15.01
N GLY A 136 16.05 0.21 -16.05
CA GLY A 136 17.40 -0.05 -16.53
C GLY A 136 18.50 0.69 -15.77
N ASP A 137 19.62 0.93 -16.44
CA ASP A 137 20.73 1.75 -15.93
C ASP A 137 20.55 3.27 -16.15
N ARG A 138 19.57 3.66 -16.98
CA ARG A 138 19.18 5.05 -17.23
C ARG A 138 18.31 5.66 -16.14
N GLU A 139 17.65 4.84 -15.32
CA GLU A 139 16.74 5.31 -14.28
C GLU A 139 17.21 4.84 -12.89
N ASP A 140 17.32 5.80 -11.99
CA ASP A 140 17.56 5.58 -10.57
C ASP A 140 16.51 6.32 -9.72
N VAL A 141 16.53 6.10 -8.40
CA VAL A 141 15.56 6.74 -7.49
C VAL A 141 15.56 8.27 -7.58
N ARG A 142 16.72 8.90 -7.80
CA ARG A 142 16.80 10.37 -7.93
C ARG A 142 16.10 10.82 -9.19
N SER A 143 16.35 10.18 -10.33
CA SER A 143 15.70 10.50 -11.60
C SER A 143 14.18 10.30 -11.56
N MET A 144 13.69 9.23 -10.93
CA MET A 144 12.24 9.01 -10.75
C MET A 144 11.62 10.07 -9.83
N CYS A 145 12.29 10.40 -8.73
CA CYS A 145 11.83 11.45 -7.81
C CYS A 145 11.84 12.83 -8.47
N MET A 146 12.87 13.17 -9.27
CA MET A 146 12.91 14.43 -10.04
C MET A 146 11.74 14.50 -11.04
N THR A 147 11.49 13.40 -11.74
CA THR A 147 10.40 13.28 -12.73
C THR A 147 9.04 13.50 -12.08
N VAL A 148 8.72 12.79 -11.00
CA VAL A 148 7.40 12.89 -10.36
C VAL A 148 7.18 14.26 -9.72
N VAL A 149 8.23 14.86 -9.12
CA VAL A 149 8.15 16.21 -8.54
C VAL A 149 7.89 17.24 -9.62
N GLN A 150 8.72 17.30 -10.67
CA GLN A 150 8.53 18.30 -11.71
C GLN A 150 7.19 18.13 -12.42
N THR A 151 6.76 16.89 -12.68
CA THR A 151 5.45 16.62 -13.28
C THR A 151 4.31 17.14 -12.41
N LEU A 152 4.37 16.93 -11.09
CA LEU A 152 3.37 17.45 -10.15
C LEU A 152 3.32 18.98 -10.20
N MET A 153 4.49 19.63 -10.07
CA MET A 153 4.60 21.09 -10.05
C MET A 153 4.04 21.71 -11.34
N GLU A 154 4.41 21.15 -12.50
CA GLU A 154 3.95 21.61 -13.82
C GLU A 154 2.44 21.43 -14.01
N LYS A 155 1.89 20.24 -13.70
CA LYS A 155 0.46 19.96 -13.89
C LYS A 155 -0.44 20.76 -12.96
N HIS A 156 0.00 20.99 -11.73
CA HIS A 156 -0.76 21.74 -10.73
C HIS A 156 -0.38 23.23 -10.68
N ARG A 157 0.55 23.67 -11.55
CA ARG A 157 1.00 25.06 -11.66
C ARG A 157 1.45 25.65 -10.32
N VAL A 158 2.18 24.87 -9.54
CA VAL A 158 2.70 25.30 -8.23
C VAL A 158 4.06 25.95 -8.43
N ASP A 159 4.26 27.13 -7.86
CA ASP A 159 5.55 27.80 -7.84
C ASP A 159 6.49 27.11 -6.84
N TYR A 160 7.74 26.88 -7.25
CA TYR A 160 8.77 26.32 -6.37
C TYR A 160 9.03 27.20 -5.14
N ASN A 161 8.77 28.51 -5.22
CA ASN A 161 8.85 29.43 -4.07
C ASN A 161 7.81 29.14 -2.99
N ASP A 162 6.73 28.41 -3.30
CA ASP A 162 5.65 28.09 -2.37
C ASP A 162 5.79 26.73 -1.71
N ILE A 163 6.95 26.10 -1.84
CA ILE A 163 7.28 24.90 -1.09
C ILE A 163 8.20 25.30 0.06
N GLY A 164 7.75 25.08 1.30
CA GLY A 164 8.53 25.31 2.52
C GLY A 164 9.14 24.03 3.10
N ARG A 165 8.64 22.87 2.68
CA ARG A 165 9.15 21.56 3.10
C ARG A 165 9.15 20.57 1.95
N LEU A 166 10.24 19.79 1.83
CA LEU A 166 10.37 18.65 0.92
C LEU A 166 11.00 17.48 1.68
N GLU A 167 10.27 16.38 1.83
CA GLU A 167 10.76 15.18 2.51
C GLU A 167 10.62 13.94 1.62
N VAL A 168 11.68 13.14 1.55
CA VAL A 168 11.73 11.93 0.72
C VAL A 168 11.66 10.68 1.59
N GLY A 169 10.71 9.78 1.34
CA GLY A 169 10.74 8.41 1.87
C GLY A 169 11.31 7.46 0.83
N THR A 170 12.42 6.79 1.14
CA THR A 170 13.00 5.78 0.24
C THR A 170 13.80 4.74 1.04
N GLU A 171 13.90 3.53 0.50
CA GLU A 171 14.83 2.50 0.93
C GLU A 171 15.84 2.11 -0.16
N THR A 172 15.88 2.88 -1.25
CA THR A 172 16.80 2.74 -2.38
C THR A 172 17.97 3.70 -2.17
N ILE A 173 19.01 3.23 -1.49
CA ILE A 173 20.15 4.06 -1.08
C ILE A 173 21.20 4.11 -2.18
N LEU A 174 21.42 5.29 -2.76
CA LEU A 174 22.53 5.54 -3.70
C LEU A 174 23.77 6.15 -3.02
N ASP A 175 23.58 6.79 -1.86
CA ASP A 175 24.64 7.46 -1.12
C ASP A 175 24.32 7.36 0.38
N LYS A 176 25.35 7.12 1.20
CA LYS A 176 25.20 6.87 2.65
C LYS A 176 25.04 8.14 3.47
N ALA A 177 25.31 9.31 2.88
CA ALA A 177 25.23 10.61 3.55
C ALA A 177 24.41 11.63 2.76
N LYS A 178 24.58 11.69 1.44
CA LYS A 178 23.85 12.64 0.58
C LYS A 178 22.44 12.15 0.26
N SER A 179 21.45 12.81 0.84
CA SER A 179 20.03 12.55 0.62
C SER A 179 19.57 12.74 -0.83
N VAL A 180 18.54 11.99 -1.24
CA VAL A 180 17.77 12.22 -2.45
C VAL A 180 17.16 13.62 -2.42
N LYS A 181 16.65 14.08 -1.26
CA LYS A 181 16.14 15.44 -1.08
C LYS A 181 17.10 16.52 -1.58
N THR A 182 18.39 16.44 -1.23
CA THR A 182 19.37 17.45 -1.70
C THR A 182 19.63 17.36 -3.21
N SER A 183 19.36 16.23 -3.85
CA SER A 183 19.42 16.12 -5.32
C SER A 183 18.20 16.77 -5.97
N LEU A 184 17.03 16.68 -5.34
CA LEU A 184 15.80 17.36 -5.78
C LEU A 184 15.88 18.88 -5.67
N MET A 185 16.74 19.42 -4.80
CA MET A 185 16.97 20.88 -4.72
C MET A 185 17.49 21.48 -6.03
N THR A 186 18.05 20.68 -6.94
CA THR A 186 18.39 21.12 -8.31
C THR A 186 17.18 21.70 -9.04
N LEU A 187 15.97 21.17 -8.80
CA LEU A 187 14.73 21.67 -9.40
C LEU A 187 14.33 23.06 -8.89
N PHE A 188 14.87 23.47 -7.74
CA PHE A 188 14.55 24.74 -7.09
C PHE A 188 15.53 25.86 -7.47
N GLU A 189 16.67 25.54 -8.08
CA GLU A 189 17.76 26.49 -8.35
C GLU A 189 17.30 27.72 -9.14
N GLN A 190 16.46 27.52 -10.16
CA GLN A 190 15.93 28.62 -10.99
C GLN A 190 15.02 29.57 -10.21
N SER A 191 14.30 29.06 -9.21
CA SER A 191 13.43 29.89 -8.35
C SER A 191 14.24 30.66 -7.30
N GLY A 192 15.45 30.20 -6.97
CA GLY A 192 16.25 30.71 -5.85
C GLY A 192 15.74 30.28 -4.47
N ASN A 193 14.68 29.46 -4.38
CA ASN A 193 14.16 28.98 -3.10
C ASN A 193 15.00 27.84 -2.53
N PHE A 194 15.92 28.18 -1.62
CA PHE A 194 16.72 27.21 -0.86
C PHE A 194 16.26 27.05 0.59
N GLU A 195 15.29 27.86 1.04
CA GLU A 195 14.70 27.77 2.37
C GLU A 195 13.60 26.72 2.35
N VAL A 196 13.99 25.44 2.22
CA VAL A 196 13.07 24.30 2.14
C VAL A 196 13.50 23.25 3.16
N GLU A 197 12.70 23.04 4.21
CA GLU A 197 12.93 22.04 5.24
C GLU A 197 12.79 20.60 4.71
N GLY A 198 13.17 19.62 5.54
CA GLY A 198 13.04 18.19 5.24
C GLY A 198 14.30 17.58 4.62
N ILE A 199 14.39 16.25 4.73
CA ILE A 199 15.51 15.40 4.29
C ILE A 199 14.96 14.04 3.84
N ASP A 200 15.75 12.97 3.91
CA ASP A 200 15.27 11.62 3.65
C ASP A 200 14.86 10.94 4.97
N SER A 201 13.70 10.29 4.97
CA SER A 201 13.26 9.30 5.95
C SER A 201 13.57 7.90 5.42
N ASN A 202 14.02 6.98 6.28
CA ASN A 202 14.28 5.59 5.90
C ASN A 202 13.87 4.60 7.00
N ASN A 203 12.95 3.70 6.66
CA ASN A 203 12.70 2.42 7.32
C ASN A 203 11.92 1.55 6.33
N ALA A 204 12.63 0.89 5.40
CA ALA A 204 12.02 0.05 4.37
C ALA A 204 10.82 0.77 3.70
N CYS A 205 9.77 0.01 3.33
CA CYS A 205 8.57 0.52 2.68
C CYS A 205 7.72 1.50 3.54
N TYR A 206 8.03 1.67 4.84
CA TYR A 206 7.29 2.58 5.73
C TYR A 206 7.71 4.05 5.57
N ALA A 207 8.90 4.31 5.03
CA ALA A 207 9.50 5.64 5.02
C ALA A 207 8.62 6.75 4.43
N GLY A 208 7.89 6.45 3.34
CA GLY A 208 6.95 7.39 2.74
C GLY A 208 5.78 7.78 3.65
N THR A 209 5.28 6.81 4.43
CA THR A 209 4.23 7.07 5.43
C THR A 209 4.77 7.98 6.55
N ASN A 210 6.03 7.79 6.95
CA ASN A 210 6.67 8.66 7.92
C ASN A 210 6.84 10.09 7.38
N ALA A 211 7.30 10.24 6.14
CA ALA A 211 7.46 11.54 5.50
C ALA A 211 6.13 12.31 5.37
N LEU A 212 5.03 11.61 5.08
CA LEU A 212 3.69 12.20 5.12
C LEU A 212 3.33 12.71 6.52
N PHE A 213 3.55 11.92 7.56
CA PHE A 213 3.25 12.34 8.93
C PHE A 213 4.09 13.53 9.39
N ASN A 214 5.38 13.53 9.09
CA ASN A 214 6.26 14.66 9.40
C ASN A 214 5.81 15.93 8.69
N THR A 215 5.38 15.81 7.43
CA THR A 215 4.93 16.96 6.63
C THR A 215 3.59 17.50 7.11
N ILE A 216 2.63 16.64 7.47
CA ILE A 216 1.36 17.06 8.09
C ILE A 216 1.64 17.74 9.43
N ALA A 217 2.47 17.14 10.28
CA ALA A 217 2.83 17.72 11.58
C ALA A 217 3.53 19.08 11.45
N TRP A 218 4.37 19.26 10.43
CA TRP A 218 4.96 20.55 10.09
C TRP A 218 3.89 21.57 9.68
N CYS A 219 2.96 21.22 8.79
CA CYS A 219 1.85 22.12 8.37
C CYS A 219 0.88 22.47 9.51
N GLU A 220 0.77 21.60 10.51
CA GLU A 220 -0.06 21.82 11.71
C GLU A 220 0.67 22.59 12.82
N SER A 221 1.99 22.71 12.74
CA SER A 221 2.80 23.36 13.76
C SER A 221 2.67 24.87 13.70
N ALA A 222 2.14 25.48 14.76
CA ALA A 222 2.06 26.94 14.88
C ALA A 222 3.42 27.65 14.95
N SER A 223 4.49 26.95 15.34
CA SER A 223 5.82 27.54 15.50
C SER A 223 6.78 27.24 14.35
N LEU A 224 6.48 26.25 13.51
CA LEU A 224 7.36 25.81 12.41
C LEU A 224 6.75 26.05 11.03
N HIS A 225 5.41 26.12 10.91
CA HIS A 225 4.78 26.35 9.62
C HIS A 225 4.94 27.81 9.20
N ASP A 226 5.41 28.01 7.97
CA ASP A 226 5.65 29.32 7.35
C ASP A 226 4.55 29.71 6.34
N GLY A 227 3.46 28.93 6.27
CA GLY A 227 2.35 29.13 5.34
C GLY A 227 2.53 28.48 3.97
N ARG A 228 3.72 28.00 3.62
CA ARG A 228 4.00 27.33 2.33
C ARG A 228 3.54 25.87 2.33
N PHE A 229 3.51 25.26 1.15
CA PHE A 229 3.17 23.85 0.99
C PHE A 229 4.33 22.93 1.40
N GLY A 230 3.97 21.73 1.83
CA GLY A 230 4.87 20.60 1.98
C GLY A 230 4.78 19.67 0.77
N LEU A 231 5.91 19.10 0.38
CA LEU A 231 6.02 18.12 -0.69
C LEU A 231 6.59 16.81 -0.11
N VAL A 232 5.80 15.74 -0.19
CA VAL A 232 6.23 14.40 0.22
C VAL A 232 6.57 13.62 -1.05
N VAL A 233 7.74 13.02 -1.12
CA VAL A 233 8.15 12.20 -2.26
C VAL A 233 8.48 10.80 -1.77
N CYS A 234 7.89 9.78 -2.37
CA CYS A 234 8.21 8.40 -2.11
C CYS A 234 8.74 7.80 -3.40
N GLY A 235 9.80 7.01 -3.37
CA GLY A 235 10.34 6.44 -4.61
C GLY A 235 11.31 5.32 -4.36
N ASP A 236 11.18 4.24 -5.12
CA ASP A 236 12.00 3.05 -4.94
C ASP A 236 12.09 2.18 -6.19
N ILE A 237 13.17 1.40 -6.23
CA ILE A 237 13.40 0.34 -7.21
C ILE A 237 13.56 -0.98 -6.43
N ALA A 238 12.51 -1.80 -6.45
CA ALA A 238 12.47 -3.08 -5.77
C ALA A 238 13.03 -4.18 -6.67
N VAL A 239 14.28 -4.56 -6.41
CA VAL A 239 14.99 -5.61 -7.16
C VAL A 239 15.46 -6.74 -6.25
N TYR A 240 15.47 -7.94 -6.80
CA TYR A 240 15.79 -9.18 -6.09
C TYR A 240 16.69 -10.08 -6.94
N PRO A 241 17.51 -10.95 -6.32
CA PRO A 241 18.33 -11.89 -7.05
C PRO A 241 17.46 -12.86 -7.85
N SER A 242 18.07 -13.62 -8.76
CA SER A 242 17.35 -14.66 -9.49
C SER A 242 16.67 -15.62 -8.52
N GLY A 243 15.44 -16.04 -8.84
CA GLY A 243 14.61 -16.88 -8.00
C GLY A 243 13.24 -16.27 -7.72
N ALA A 244 12.48 -16.91 -6.82
CA ALA A 244 11.05 -16.65 -6.64
C ALA A 244 10.72 -15.20 -6.21
N ALA A 245 11.63 -14.51 -5.52
CA ALA A 245 11.42 -13.13 -5.08
C ALA A 245 11.48 -12.12 -6.24
N ARG A 246 12.17 -12.43 -7.35
CA ARG A 246 12.28 -11.53 -8.51
C ARG A 246 10.93 -11.14 -9.10
N ALA A 247 9.97 -12.06 -9.12
CA ALA A 247 8.61 -11.82 -9.58
C ALA A 247 7.79 -10.87 -8.67
N THR A 248 8.33 -10.45 -7.52
CA THR A 248 7.71 -9.47 -6.61
C THR A 248 8.37 -8.09 -6.64
N GLY A 249 9.31 -7.87 -7.55
CA GLY A 249 9.92 -6.56 -7.77
C GLY A 249 8.95 -5.54 -8.35
N GLY A 250 9.48 -4.37 -8.67
CA GLY A 250 8.73 -3.25 -9.22
C GLY A 250 9.53 -1.96 -9.09
N ALA A 251 9.04 -0.89 -9.71
CA ALA A 251 9.64 0.42 -9.57
C ALA A 251 8.57 1.51 -9.72
N GLY A 252 8.74 2.60 -8.97
CA GLY A 252 7.90 3.77 -9.09
C GLY A 252 8.19 4.81 -8.03
N ALA A 253 7.63 6.00 -8.25
CA ALA A 253 7.66 7.12 -7.33
C ALA A 253 6.30 7.81 -7.26
N VAL A 254 5.98 8.41 -6.11
CA VAL A 254 4.77 9.20 -5.88
C VAL A 254 5.17 10.50 -5.21
N ALA A 255 4.59 11.62 -5.66
CA ALA A 255 4.67 12.90 -4.98
C ALA A 255 3.29 13.30 -4.44
N LEU A 256 3.25 13.83 -3.22
CA LEU A 256 2.05 14.35 -2.56
C LEU A 256 2.29 15.81 -2.20
N LEU A 257 1.42 16.71 -2.67
CA LEU A 257 1.37 18.09 -2.21
C LEU A 257 0.46 18.17 -0.98
N VAL A 258 0.98 18.69 0.12
CA VAL A 258 0.32 18.76 1.43
C VAL A 258 0.27 20.20 1.89
N GLY A 259 -0.87 20.65 2.39
CA GLY A 259 -0.96 21.99 2.95
C GLY A 259 -2.38 22.42 3.26
N ARG A 260 -2.53 23.74 3.44
CA ARG A 260 -3.80 24.44 3.66
C ARG A 260 -4.28 25.06 2.35
N ALA A 261 -5.59 25.28 2.24
CA ALA A 261 -6.10 26.01 1.07
C ALA A 261 -5.64 27.48 1.12
N ASP A 262 -5.13 27.97 -0.01
CA ASP A 262 -4.94 29.40 -0.28
C ASP A 262 -5.72 29.77 -1.56
N PRO A 263 -7.03 30.05 -1.46
CA PRO A 263 -7.84 30.36 -2.63
C PRO A 263 -7.44 31.66 -3.34
N GLY A 264 -6.70 32.55 -2.67
CA GLY A 264 -6.24 33.81 -3.26
C GLY A 264 -5.13 33.59 -4.29
N ARG A 265 -4.23 32.64 -4.01
CA ARG A 265 -3.11 32.29 -4.90
C ARG A 265 -3.36 31.04 -5.74
N TYR A 266 -3.98 30.03 -5.15
CA TYR A 266 -4.21 28.71 -5.74
C TYR A 266 -5.69 28.28 -5.62
N PRO A 267 -6.62 28.90 -6.37
CA PRO A 267 -8.05 28.61 -6.27
C PRO A 267 -8.43 27.16 -6.61
N HIS A 268 -7.60 26.47 -7.39
CA HIS A 268 -7.79 25.07 -7.78
C HIS A 268 -7.20 24.06 -6.79
N LEU A 269 -6.38 24.50 -5.82
CA LEU A 269 -5.76 23.61 -4.83
C LEU A 269 -6.46 23.75 -3.48
N ARG A 270 -7.03 22.64 -3.02
CA ARG A 270 -7.61 22.51 -1.68
C ARG A 270 -7.31 21.14 -1.09
N PRO A 271 -7.27 20.99 0.24
CA PRO A 271 -7.17 19.68 0.87
C PRO A 271 -8.33 18.77 0.43
N VAL A 272 -8.00 17.66 -0.23
CA VAL A 272 -8.96 16.63 -0.63
C VAL A 272 -8.94 15.47 0.36
N LEU A 273 -7.75 15.06 0.81
CA LEU A 273 -7.57 13.97 1.76
C LEU A 273 -7.02 14.51 3.07
N VAL A 274 -7.81 14.45 4.13
CA VAL A 274 -7.45 14.97 5.45
C VAL A 274 -7.24 13.80 6.41
N LEU A 275 -6.13 13.79 7.13
CA LEU A 275 -5.88 12.81 8.18
C LEU A 275 -6.90 13.02 9.30
N GLU A 276 -7.56 11.97 9.77
CA GLU A 276 -8.51 12.09 10.87
C GLU A 276 -7.78 12.15 12.23
N PRO A 277 -7.91 13.25 13.00
CA PRO A 277 -7.22 13.45 14.26
C PRO A 277 -7.47 12.32 15.26
N GLY A 278 -6.41 11.84 15.90
CA GLY A 278 -6.46 10.76 16.87
C GLY A 278 -6.69 9.34 16.29
N LEU A 279 -7.07 9.22 15.00
CA LEU A 279 -7.29 7.95 14.31
C LEU A 279 -6.04 7.46 13.56
N LYS A 280 -4.93 7.38 14.28
CA LYS A 280 -3.66 6.78 13.81
C LYS A 280 -3.06 5.90 14.88
N SER A 281 -2.81 4.64 14.58
CA SER A 281 -2.09 3.71 15.45
C SER A 281 -0.77 3.29 14.81
N SER A 282 0.22 2.97 15.64
CA SER A 282 1.53 2.52 15.18
C SER A 282 2.03 1.32 15.99
N HIS A 283 2.90 0.55 15.37
CA HIS A 283 3.64 -0.55 15.97
C HIS A 283 5.03 -0.62 15.33
N CYS A 284 6.06 -0.62 16.18
CA CYS A 284 7.43 -0.86 15.78
C CYS A 284 8.00 -1.94 16.69
N GLU A 285 8.82 -2.81 16.12
CA GLU A 285 9.46 -3.94 16.78
C GLU A 285 10.83 -4.16 16.12
N ASN A 286 11.82 -4.70 16.85
CA ASN A 286 13.11 -5.05 16.24
C ASN A 286 13.03 -6.46 15.63
N THR A 287 13.08 -6.56 14.30
CA THR A 287 12.99 -7.81 13.53
C THR A 287 14.03 -7.84 12.42
N TRP A 288 14.37 -9.05 11.95
CA TRP A 288 15.32 -9.27 10.86
C TRP A 288 14.63 -9.94 9.66
N ASP A 289 13.36 -9.61 9.43
CA ASP A 289 12.51 -10.27 8.45
C ASP A 289 12.86 -9.92 6.99
N PHE A 290 13.28 -8.68 6.75
CA PHE A 290 13.84 -8.19 5.47
C PHE A 290 14.75 -7.01 5.79
N PHE A 291 15.98 -7.03 5.26
CA PHE A 291 16.98 -6.02 5.54
C PHE A 291 18.09 -5.99 4.48
N LYS A 292 18.78 -4.85 4.34
CA LYS A 292 19.89 -4.64 3.39
C LYS A 292 21.18 -4.31 4.15
N PRO A 293 21.87 -5.31 4.76
CA PRO A 293 23.06 -5.05 5.57
C PRO A 293 24.33 -4.92 4.71
N ILE A 294 24.30 -5.44 3.48
CA ILE A 294 25.44 -5.47 2.56
C ILE A 294 25.38 -4.20 1.71
N MET A 295 26.31 -3.28 1.98
CA MET A 295 26.45 -2.01 1.24
C MET A 295 27.61 -2.06 0.24
N ARG A 296 27.85 -3.24 -0.36
CA ARG A 296 28.94 -3.45 -1.33
C ARG A 296 28.45 -3.10 -2.74
N GLU A 297 29.37 -2.68 -3.58
CA GLU A 297 29.09 -2.23 -4.96
C GLU A 297 28.47 -3.32 -5.84
N ASP A 298 28.59 -4.60 -5.48
CA ASP A 298 28.14 -5.74 -6.28
C ASP A 298 26.71 -6.22 -5.97
N THR A 299 26.00 -5.60 -5.01
CA THR A 299 24.64 -6.05 -4.66
C THR A 299 23.71 -4.94 -4.15
N GLU A 300 22.61 -4.72 -4.89
CA GLU A 300 21.46 -3.93 -4.42
C GLU A 300 20.46 -4.78 -3.61
N TYR A 301 20.70 -6.10 -3.55
CA TYR A 301 19.71 -7.07 -3.11
C TYR A 301 19.54 -7.15 -1.59
N PRO A 302 18.29 -7.28 -1.11
CA PRO A 302 18.01 -7.52 0.30
C PRO A 302 18.25 -8.97 0.70
N ILE A 303 18.53 -9.17 1.98
CA ILE A 303 18.34 -10.46 2.65
C ILE A 303 16.87 -10.54 3.07
N VAL A 304 16.19 -11.63 2.69
CA VAL A 304 14.75 -11.79 2.88
C VAL A 304 14.45 -13.14 3.52
N HIS A 305 13.71 -13.11 4.64
CA HIS A 305 13.15 -14.30 5.29
C HIS A 305 11.64 -14.34 5.03
N GLY A 306 11.23 -14.75 3.82
CA GLY A 306 9.87 -14.53 3.31
C GLY A 306 8.73 -14.99 4.23
N ASP A 307 8.86 -16.14 4.90
CA ASP A 307 7.87 -16.62 5.87
C ASP A 307 7.80 -15.73 7.13
N GLU A 308 8.93 -15.22 7.59
CA GLU A 308 9.03 -14.28 8.71
C GLU A 308 8.49 -12.91 8.32
N THR A 309 8.79 -12.41 7.11
CA THR A 309 8.25 -11.14 6.58
C THR A 309 6.73 -11.14 6.57
N ILE A 310 6.10 -12.22 6.07
CA ILE A 310 4.63 -12.35 6.09
C ILE A 310 4.11 -12.41 7.54
N GLY A 311 4.82 -13.10 8.44
CA GLY A 311 4.48 -13.16 9.85
C GLY A 311 4.52 -11.79 10.54
N CYS A 312 5.58 -11.01 10.32
CA CYS A 312 5.75 -9.67 10.85
C CYS A 312 4.70 -8.70 10.29
N TYR A 313 4.43 -8.75 8.98
CA TYR A 313 3.37 -7.97 8.35
C TYR A 313 2.02 -8.21 9.02
N MET A 314 1.64 -9.47 9.22
CA MET A 314 0.32 -9.82 9.75
C MET A 314 0.20 -9.52 11.24
N ARG A 315 1.27 -9.72 12.02
CA ARG A 315 1.34 -9.31 13.42
C ARG A 315 1.17 -7.80 13.57
N ALA A 316 1.91 -7.02 12.77
CA ALA A 316 1.80 -5.57 12.78
C ALA A 316 0.41 -5.09 12.35
N LEU A 317 -0.19 -5.75 11.35
CA LEU A 317 -1.56 -5.49 10.92
C LEU A 317 -2.56 -5.69 12.07
N ASP A 318 -2.50 -6.84 12.76
CA ASP A 318 -3.41 -7.14 13.88
C ASP A 318 -3.27 -6.11 15.01
N ILE A 319 -2.03 -5.79 15.40
CA ILE A 319 -1.76 -4.84 16.50
C ILE A 319 -2.20 -3.42 16.13
N CYS A 320 -1.86 -2.94 14.94
CA CYS A 320 -2.28 -1.61 14.47
C CYS A 320 -3.80 -1.56 14.35
N TYR A 321 -4.40 -2.54 13.69
CA TYR A 321 -5.85 -2.62 13.54
C TYR A 321 -6.56 -2.57 14.88
N ALA A 322 -6.05 -3.30 15.87
CA ALA A 322 -6.68 -3.32 17.16
C ALA A 322 -6.64 -2.00 17.92
N LYS A 323 -5.49 -1.34 17.90
CA LYS A 323 -5.32 0.00 18.48
C LYS A 323 -6.16 1.02 17.71
N PHE A 324 -6.20 0.94 16.38
CA PHE A 324 -6.98 1.82 15.54
C PHE A 324 -8.47 1.70 15.84
N SER A 325 -9.03 0.49 15.79
CA SER A 325 -10.46 0.27 16.08
C SER A 325 -10.82 0.64 17.51
N GLY A 326 -9.93 0.38 18.49
CA GLY A 326 -10.14 0.85 19.87
C GLY A 326 -10.14 2.38 20.02
N ARG A 327 -9.41 3.12 19.18
CA ARG A 327 -9.47 4.59 19.13
C ARG A 327 -10.75 5.08 18.48
N VAL A 328 -11.18 4.44 17.40
CA VAL A 328 -12.47 4.71 16.76
C VAL A 328 -13.61 4.53 17.77
N GLU A 329 -13.62 3.41 18.50
CA GLU A 329 -14.60 3.14 19.56
C GLU A 329 -14.55 4.16 20.70
N ARG A 330 -13.35 4.62 21.09
CA ARG A 330 -13.20 5.59 22.17
C ARG A 330 -13.71 6.98 21.77
N GLN A 331 -13.29 7.46 20.60
CA GLN A 331 -13.80 8.73 20.06
C GLN A 331 -15.31 8.68 19.88
N ALA A 332 -15.84 7.54 19.44
CA ALA A 332 -17.27 7.32 19.37
C ALA A 332 -17.96 7.50 20.73
N ARG A 333 -17.46 6.81 21.76
CA ARG A 333 -18.01 6.88 23.12
C ARG A 333 -17.90 8.28 23.72
N GLU A 334 -16.80 8.99 23.45
CA GLU A 334 -16.59 10.37 23.91
C GLU A 334 -17.58 11.33 23.27
N ALA A 335 -17.74 11.26 21.95
CA ALA A 335 -18.72 12.08 21.24
C ALA A 335 -20.17 11.73 21.63
N LEU A 336 -20.43 10.49 22.04
CA LEU A 336 -21.74 10.06 22.58
C LEU A 336 -21.92 10.37 24.07
N ARG A 337 -20.87 10.77 24.81
CA ARG A 337 -20.92 10.93 26.27
C ARG A 337 -22.09 11.83 26.73
N PRO A 338 -22.38 12.98 26.10
CA PRO A 338 -23.52 13.82 26.50
C PRO A 338 -24.88 13.15 26.29
N CYS A 339 -25.02 12.31 25.25
CA CYS A 339 -26.24 11.53 24.98
C CYS A 339 -26.36 10.32 25.93
N LEU A 340 -25.26 9.62 26.18
CA LEU A 340 -25.18 8.44 27.05
C LEU A 340 -25.45 8.75 28.51
N GLN A 341 -25.06 9.92 29.00
CA GLN A 341 -25.34 10.37 30.37
C GLN A 341 -26.85 10.56 30.63
N ARG A 342 -27.68 10.63 29.59
CA ARG A 342 -29.13 10.83 29.67
C ARG A 342 -29.93 9.55 29.44
N LEU A 343 -29.27 8.43 29.16
CA LEU A 343 -29.87 7.12 28.90
C LEU A 343 -29.49 6.14 30.02
N ALA A 344 -30.38 5.22 30.35
CA ALA A 344 -30.01 4.09 31.21
C ALA A 344 -28.93 3.27 30.47
N VAL A 345 -27.73 3.22 31.04
CA VAL A 345 -26.47 2.73 30.43
C VAL A 345 -26.57 1.33 29.78
N ARG A 346 -27.56 0.51 30.15
CA ARG A 346 -27.75 -0.86 29.65
C ARG A 346 -28.32 -0.96 28.23
N ASP A 347 -29.20 -0.06 27.80
CA ASP A 347 -29.90 -0.21 26.52
C ASP A 347 -29.03 0.19 25.31
N VAL A 348 -28.11 1.14 25.52
CA VAL A 348 -27.28 1.68 24.43
C VAL A 348 -26.10 0.75 24.07
N GLU A 349 -25.50 0.07 25.05
CA GLU A 349 -24.46 -0.92 24.76
C GLU A 349 -25.03 -2.12 24.00
N ALA A 350 -26.24 -2.57 24.33
CA ALA A 350 -26.92 -3.64 23.59
C ALA A 350 -27.19 -3.25 22.13
N VAL A 351 -27.71 -2.04 21.91
CA VAL A 351 -28.06 -1.52 20.57
C VAL A 351 -26.83 -1.27 19.69
N LEU A 352 -25.74 -0.71 20.25
CA LEU A 352 -24.49 -0.52 19.52
C LEU A 352 -23.81 -1.86 19.18
N THR A 353 -23.89 -2.83 20.09
CA THR A 353 -23.37 -4.19 19.88
C THR A 353 -24.14 -4.91 18.78
N GLU A 354 -25.48 -4.84 18.77
CA GLU A 354 -26.32 -5.50 17.77
C GLU A 354 -26.14 -4.89 16.37
N ARG A 355 -25.93 -3.57 16.26
CA ARG A 355 -25.67 -2.95 14.94
C ARG A 355 -24.28 -3.24 14.40
N MET A 356 -23.26 -3.30 15.28
CA MET A 356 -21.94 -3.81 14.88
C MET A 356 -22.06 -5.26 14.39
N ARG A 357 -22.92 -6.07 15.01
CA ARG A 357 -23.23 -7.45 14.59
C ARG A 357 -23.73 -7.50 13.14
N CYS A 358 -24.83 -6.84 12.79
CA CYS A 358 -25.41 -6.90 11.44
C CYS A 358 -24.47 -6.34 10.35
N ALA A 359 -23.77 -5.24 10.64
CA ALA A 359 -22.84 -4.57 9.74
C ALA A 359 -21.64 -5.42 9.29
N VAL A 360 -21.10 -6.22 10.21
CA VAL A 360 -19.88 -7.01 9.98
C VAL A 360 -20.22 -8.39 9.42
N LEU A 361 -21.35 -8.95 9.85
CA LEU A 361 -21.59 -10.38 9.76
C LEU A 361 -22.61 -10.80 8.69
N GLU A 362 -23.58 -9.94 8.38
CA GLU A 362 -24.70 -10.32 7.49
C GLU A 362 -24.52 -9.76 6.07
N GLY A 363 -23.56 -8.85 5.85
CA GLY A 363 -23.24 -8.29 4.53
C GLY A 363 -24.35 -7.45 3.90
N THR A 364 -25.50 -7.39 4.55
CA THR A 364 -26.67 -6.54 4.30
C THR A 364 -26.59 -5.33 5.21
N GLU A 365 -26.85 -4.15 4.66
CA GLU A 365 -27.22 -3.02 5.52
C GLU A 365 -28.62 -3.34 6.06
N MET A 366 -28.76 -3.48 7.38
CA MET A 366 -30.08 -3.55 8.02
C MET A 366 -30.94 -2.40 7.49
N GLY A 367 -32.11 -2.74 6.94
CA GLY A 367 -33.01 -1.77 6.33
C GLY A 367 -33.45 -0.73 7.37
N GLU A 368 -33.63 0.52 6.93
CA GLU A 368 -33.95 1.63 7.82
C GLU A 368 -35.22 1.35 8.65
N ALA A 369 -36.19 0.62 8.11
CA ALA A 369 -37.45 0.25 8.75
C ALA A 369 -37.31 -0.78 9.90
N GLU A 370 -36.47 -1.80 9.76
CA GLU A 370 -36.22 -2.79 10.83
C GLU A 370 -35.50 -2.15 12.02
N TRP A 371 -34.58 -1.23 11.71
CA TRP A 371 -33.91 -0.40 12.70
C TRP A 371 -34.89 0.50 13.47
N HIS A 372 -35.84 1.13 12.77
CA HIS A 372 -36.85 1.96 13.40
C HIS A 372 -37.65 1.20 14.47
N ALA A 373 -37.95 -0.08 14.24
CA ALA A 373 -38.69 -0.92 15.20
C ALA A 373 -37.90 -1.26 16.47
N MET A 374 -36.57 -1.26 16.43
CA MET A 374 -35.71 -1.51 17.60
C MET A 374 -35.49 -0.29 18.49
N VAL A 375 -35.62 0.92 17.93
CA VAL A 375 -35.26 2.18 18.60
C VAL A 375 -36.47 2.92 19.18
N THR A 376 -37.68 2.44 18.90
CA THR A 376 -38.92 3.15 19.21
C THR A 376 -39.23 3.34 20.69
N ASP A 377 -38.51 2.71 21.62
CA ASP A 377 -38.86 2.75 23.05
C ASP A 377 -37.85 3.42 24.00
N THR A 378 -36.78 4.05 23.49
CA THR A 378 -35.86 4.80 24.36
C THR A 378 -35.94 6.30 24.11
N THR A 379 -36.32 7.02 25.16
CA THR A 379 -36.54 8.47 25.29
C THR A 379 -35.75 9.35 24.32
N ALA A 380 -36.45 10.27 23.66
CA ALA A 380 -35.86 11.36 22.90
C ALA A 380 -34.84 12.12 23.76
N VAL A 381 -33.69 12.45 23.18
CA VAL A 381 -32.69 13.32 23.81
C VAL A 381 -32.92 14.71 23.25
N ASP A 382 -33.32 15.67 24.09
CA ASP A 382 -33.62 17.07 23.71
C ASP A 382 -34.61 17.23 22.53
N GLY A 383 -35.62 16.35 22.44
CA GLY A 383 -36.62 16.41 21.38
C GLY A 383 -36.21 15.77 20.04
N GLU A 384 -34.96 15.30 19.89
CA GLU A 384 -34.57 14.43 18.77
C GLU A 384 -34.83 12.95 19.12
N PRO A 385 -35.54 12.19 18.28
CA PRO A 385 -35.76 10.76 18.50
C PRO A 385 -34.43 9.98 18.41
N MET A 386 -34.22 9.03 19.32
CA MET A 386 -33.02 8.18 19.45
C MET A 386 -32.60 7.52 18.12
N ARG A 387 -33.56 7.31 17.20
CA ARG A 387 -33.32 6.81 15.83
C ARG A 387 -32.41 7.73 15.02
N GLN A 388 -32.59 9.05 15.10
CA GLN A 388 -31.76 10.04 14.38
C GLN A 388 -30.38 10.14 15.04
N VAL A 389 -30.33 10.08 16.37
CA VAL A 389 -29.09 10.03 17.14
C VAL A 389 -28.26 8.82 16.75
N LEU A 390 -28.87 7.65 16.57
CA LEU A 390 -28.16 6.41 16.24
C LEU A 390 -27.95 6.22 14.73
N GLN A 391 -28.84 6.67 13.84
CA GLN A 391 -28.66 6.61 12.37
C GLN A 391 -27.34 7.23 11.93
N ARG A 392 -26.89 8.28 12.63
CA ARG A 392 -25.59 8.96 12.46
C ARG A 392 -24.35 8.04 12.68
N TRP A 393 -24.50 6.80 13.18
CA TRP A 393 -23.40 5.99 13.78
C TRP A 393 -23.31 4.55 13.23
N ARG A 394 -22.51 4.35 12.17
CA ARG A 394 -22.20 3.07 11.49
C ARG A 394 -20.74 2.68 11.76
N TYR A 395 -20.39 1.85 12.75
CA TYR A 395 -18.98 1.81 13.20
C TYR A 395 -18.00 0.95 12.42
N TRP A 396 -18.31 -0.30 12.09
CA TRP A 396 -17.50 -1.09 11.16
C TRP A 396 -17.99 -0.99 9.71
N THR A 397 -19.26 -0.63 9.55
CA THR A 397 -19.89 -0.20 8.29
C THR A 397 -19.35 1.12 7.73
N ARG A 398 -18.41 1.81 8.41
CA ARG A 398 -17.78 3.07 7.98
C ARG A 398 -16.35 2.95 7.46
N VAL A 399 -15.72 1.78 7.48
CA VAL A 399 -14.55 1.59 6.62
C VAL A 399 -15.10 1.43 5.21
N ASP A 400 -15.18 2.55 4.49
CA ASP A 400 -15.67 2.55 3.12
C ASP A 400 -14.66 1.86 2.22
N TYR A 401 -13.38 2.21 2.39
CA TYR A 401 -12.28 1.59 1.64
C TYR A 401 -11.06 1.32 2.53
N THR A 402 -10.29 0.31 2.14
CA THR A 402 -8.99 -0.01 2.72
C THR A 402 -7.90 0.00 1.66
N VAL A 403 -6.77 0.60 1.98
CA VAL A 403 -5.57 0.64 1.14
C VAL A 403 -4.40 0.11 1.95
N PHE A 404 -3.69 -0.85 1.37
CA PHE A 404 -2.55 -1.50 2.02
C PHE A 404 -1.27 -1.24 1.23
N HIS A 405 -0.14 -1.24 1.92
CA HIS A 405 1.13 -1.53 1.29
C HIS A 405 1.03 -2.90 0.59
N ALA A 406 1.46 -2.97 -0.67
CA ALA A 406 1.28 -4.15 -1.52
C ALA A 406 2.62 -4.64 -2.10
N PRO A 407 3.36 -5.49 -1.36
CA PRO A 407 4.47 -6.26 -1.93
C PRO A 407 4.00 -7.15 -3.09
N PHE A 408 2.81 -7.74 -2.92
CA PHE A 408 2.08 -8.45 -3.96
C PHE A 408 0.60 -8.56 -3.60
N ASN A 409 -0.26 -8.67 -4.61
CA ASN A 409 -1.71 -8.54 -4.44
C ASN A 409 -2.34 -9.67 -3.61
N LYS A 410 -1.78 -10.90 -3.64
CA LYS A 410 -2.25 -11.98 -2.76
C LYS A 410 -2.08 -11.63 -1.28
N LEU A 411 -1.03 -10.90 -0.90
CA LEU A 411 -0.85 -10.43 0.47
C LEU A 411 -1.97 -9.46 0.85
N VAL A 412 -2.28 -8.49 -0.01
CA VAL A 412 -3.38 -7.53 0.19
C VAL A 412 -4.72 -8.23 0.43
N ARG A 413 -5.05 -9.25 -0.38
CA ARG A 413 -6.26 -10.06 -0.18
C ARG A 413 -6.28 -10.75 1.17
N LYS A 414 -5.14 -11.33 1.59
CA LYS A 414 -5.00 -11.95 2.92
C LYS A 414 -5.10 -10.92 4.04
N SER A 415 -4.53 -9.73 3.88
CA SER A 415 -4.59 -8.63 4.85
C SER A 415 -6.02 -8.17 5.06
N PHE A 416 -6.77 -7.95 3.99
CA PHE A 416 -8.18 -7.59 4.08
C PHE A 416 -8.99 -8.65 4.82
N ALA A 417 -8.83 -9.92 4.41
CA ALA A 417 -9.54 -11.02 5.05
C ALA A 417 -9.13 -11.21 6.53
N ARG A 418 -7.88 -10.86 6.88
CA ARG A 418 -7.39 -10.84 8.26
C ARG A 418 -8.06 -9.75 9.09
N LEU A 419 -8.35 -8.58 8.52
CA LEU A 419 -9.15 -7.55 9.21
C LEU A 419 -10.55 -8.08 9.53
N VAL A 420 -11.24 -8.62 8.52
CA VAL A 420 -12.59 -9.21 8.69
C VAL A 420 -12.59 -10.29 9.77
N LEU A 421 -11.58 -11.15 9.78
CA LEU A 421 -11.43 -12.18 10.81
C LEU A 421 -11.23 -11.57 12.21
N ASN A 422 -10.44 -10.50 12.35
CA ASN A 422 -10.30 -9.82 13.63
C ASN A 422 -11.65 -9.31 14.14
N ASP A 423 -12.53 -8.84 13.27
CA ASP A 423 -13.87 -8.39 13.67
C ASP A 423 -14.77 -9.55 14.08
N VAL A 424 -14.78 -10.63 13.29
CA VAL A 424 -15.53 -11.84 13.63
C VAL A 424 -15.15 -12.33 15.02
N LEU A 425 -13.86 -12.34 15.36
CA LEU A 425 -13.39 -12.76 16.69
C LEU A 425 -13.73 -11.79 17.81
N ARG A 426 -13.78 -10.48 17.52
CA ARG A 426 -14.22 -9.46 18.48
C ARG A 426 -15.71 -9.62 18.78
N LEU A 427 -16.51 -9.86 17.75
CA LEU A 427 -17.97 -9.98 17.85
C LEU A 427 -18.41 -11.31 18.43
N ALA A 428 -17.73 -12.41 18.12
CA ALA A 428 -18.05 -13.74 18.65
C ALA A 428 -17.81 -13.87 20.18
N ARG A 429 -17.24 -12.85 20.83
CA ARG A 429 -17.19 -12.74 22.29
C ARG A 429 -18.50 -12.19 22.90
N GLY A 430 -19.41 -11.68 22.07
CA GLY A 430 -20.83 -11.49 22.38
C GLY A 430 -21.68 -12.51 21.62
N ASP A 431 -22.96 -12.65 21.98
CA ASP A 431 -23.88 -13.59 21.31
C ASP A 431 -23.98 -13.26 19.81
N MET A 432 -23.46 -14.15 18.96
CA MET A 432 -23.49 -14.01 17.50
C MET A 432 -24.84 -14.46 16.93
N SER A 433 -25.34 -13.83 15.85
CA SER A 433 -26.63 -14.21 15.27
C SER A 433 -26.61 -15.65 14.73
N SER A 434 -27.73 -16.37 14.88
CA SER A 434 -27.93 -17.73 14.37
C SER A 434 -27.67 -17.82 12.85
N ASP A 435 -28.03 -16.78 12.09
CA ASP A 435 -27.92 -16.77 10.63
C ASP A 435 -26.50 -16.48 10.13
N THR A 436 -25.74 -15.62 10.81
CA THR A 436 -24.29 -15.48 10.58
C THR A 436 -23.57 -16.78 10.86
N LEU A 437 -23.86 -17.40 12.00
CA LEU A 437 -23.33 -18.72 12.32
C LEU A 437 -23.72 -19.69 11.21
N ARG A 438 -24.92 -19.63 10.64
CA ARG A 438 -25.34 -20.54 9.57
C ARG A 438 -24.54 -20.35 8.26
N THR A 439 -24.32 -19.10 7.83
CA THR A 439 -23.63 -18.77 6.57
C THR A 439 -22.10 -18.84 6.67
N MET A 440 -21.55 -18.78 7.88
CA MET A 440 -20.11 -18.86 8.09
C MET A 440 -19.58 -20.27 7.71
N PRO A 441 -18.50 -20.36 6.91
CA PRO A 441 -17.84 -21.63 6.61
C PRO A 441 -17.60 -22.47 7.86
N SER A 442 -17.88 -23.78 7.79
CA SER A 442 -17.64 -24.73 8.89
C SER A 442 -16.18 -24.67 9.39
N ALA A 443 -15.24 -24.42 8.48
CA ALA A 443 -13.83 -24.21 8.80
C ALA A 443 -13.59 -22.98 9.72
N LEU A 444 -14.33 -21.88 9.53
CA LEU A 444 -14.25 -20.71 10.39
C LEU A 444 -14.94 -20.96 11.76
N LYS A 445 -16.00 -21.78 11.80
CA LYS A 445 -16.64 -22.18 13.07
C LYS A 445 -15.66 -22.94 13.96
N ARG A 446 -14.79 -23.75 13.32
CA ARG A 446 -13.70 -24.45 14.01
C ARG A 446 -12.69 -23.50 14.64
N ILE A 447 -12.40 -22.34 14.03
CA ILE A 447 -11.55 -21.31 14.64
C ILE A 447 -12.21 -20.77 15.91
N LEU A 448 -13.50 -20.43 15.84
CA LEU A 448 -14.23 -19.92 17.01
C LEU A 448 -14.22 -20.93 18.16
N SER A 449 -14.39 -22.22 17.87
CA SER A 449 -14.30 -23.28 18.89
C SER A 449 -12.87 -23.48 19.43
N HIS A 450 -11.82 -23.34 18.59
CA HIS A 450 -10.43 -23.46 19.04
C HIS A 450 -9.97 -22.25 19.89
N GLY A 451 -10.40 -21.04 19.52
CA GLY A 451 -10.09 -19.81 20.25
C GLY A 451 -10.74 -19.72 21.63
N GLN A 452 -11.80 -20.50 21.88
CA GLN A 452 -12.40 -20.65 23.21
C GLN A 452 -11.65 -21.64 24.11
N GLN A 453 -10.84 -22.55 23.56
CA GLN A 453 -10.14 -23.60 24.33
C GLN A 453 -8.74 -23.18 24.83
N HIS A 454 -8.16 -22.10 24.29
CA HIS A 454 -6.85 -21.58 24.72
C HIS A 454 -6.96 -20.09 25.11
N PRO A 455 -7.41 -19.78 26.34
CA PRO A 455 -7.48 -18.41 26.83
C PRO A 455 -6.09 -17.80 27.01
N ALA A 456 -5.97 -16.51 26.68
CA ALA A 456 -4.71 -15.77 26.74
C ALA A 456 -4.10 -15.74 28.17
N SER A 457 -2.78 -15.86 28.23
CA SER A 457 -1.93 -15.74 29.41
C SER A 457 -2.01 -14.36 30.06
N ALA A 458 -1.59 -14.23 31.32
CA ALA A 458 -1.71 -12.99 32.10
C ALA A 458 -0.98 -11.78 31.45
N VAL A 459 0.10 -12.00 30.70
CA VAL A 459 0.85 -10.96 29.96
C VAL A 459 0.06 -10.47 28.73
N GLU A 460 -0.77 -11.33 28.12
CA GLU A 460 -1.69 -10.96 27.04
C GLU A 460 -2.91 -10.18 27.54
N ARG A 461 -3.18 -10.18 28.86
CA ARG A 461 -4.31 -9.41 29.46
C ARG A 461 -3.96 -7.94 29.67
N GLU A 462 -2.70 -7.63 29.95
CA GLU A 462 -2.23 -6.25 30.19
C GLU A 462 -2.03 -5.46 28.87
N SER A 463 -1.85 -6.18 27.77
CA SER A 463 -1.64 -5.65 26.41
C SER A 463 -2.95 -5.55 25.61
N HIS A 464 -3.91 -4.71 26.02
CA HIS A 464 -5.06 -4.27 25.23
C HIS A 464 -5.57 -5.22 24.11
N ARG A 465 -6.29 -6.27 24.51
CA ARG A 465 -7.45 -6.88 23.81
C ARG A 465 -7.28 -7.34 22.35
N VAL A 466 -6.30 -8.18 22.03
CA VAL A 466 -6.37 -9.06 20.85
C VAL A 466 -5.97 -10.47 21.28
N PRO A 467 -6.81 -11.50 21.13
CA PRO A 467 -6.28 -12.86 21.17
C PRO A 467 -5.27 -12.94 20.04
N ALA A 468 -3.99 -13.13 20.33
CA ALA A 468 -2.96 -13.24 19.31
C ALA A 468 -3.39 -14.32 18.32
N LEU A 469 -3.91 -13.90 17.18
CA LEU A 469 -4.32 -14.83 16.15
C LEU A 469 -3.02 -15.46 15.65
N SER A 470 -2.79 -16.71 16.02
CA SER A 470 -1.52 -17.36 15.70
C SER A 470 -1.20 -17.21 14.21
N PRO A 471 0.05 -16.88 13.84
CA PRO A 471 0.52 -16.94 12.46
C PRO A 471 0.23 -18.29 11.78
N THR A 472 0.04 -19.36 12.57
CA THR A 472 -0.37 -20.69 12.06
C THR A 472 -1.71 -20.67 11.32
N LEU A 473 -2.61 -19.73 11.61
CA LEU A 473 -3.88 -19.64 10.90
C LEU A 473 -3.71 -19.31 9.41
N LEU A 474 -2.65 -18.56 9.07
CA LEU A 474 -2.29 -18.24 7.69
C LEU A 474 -1.46 -19.34 7.01
N ARG A 475 -0.93 -20.29 7.81
CA ARG A 475 -0.27 -21.50 7.31
C ARG A 475 -1.27 -22.60 6.98
N ASP A 476 -2.46 -22.57 7.57
CA ASP A 476 -3.58 -23.42 7.18
C ASP A 476 -4.15 -22.95 5.82
N LYS A 477 -3.70 -23.62 4.74
CA LYS A 477 -4.08 -23.30 3.36
C LYS A 477 -5.59 -23.46 3.13
N PRO A 478 -6.25 -24.59 3.49
CA PRO A 478 -7.70 -24.73 3.37
C PRO A 478 -8.47 -23.61 4.07
N LEU A 479 -8.09 -23.29 5.31
CA LEU A 479 -8.77 -22.26 6.10
C LEU A 479 -8.59 -20.87 5.51
N THR A 480 -7.35 -20.54 5.11
CA THR A 480 -7.05 -19.29 4.43
C THR A 480 -7.87 -19.17 3.14
N GLN A 481 -7.99 -20.24 2.36
CA GLN A 481 -8.74 -20.24 1.12
C GLN A 481 -10.25 -20.06 1.36
N ALA A 482 -10.81 -20.73 2.36
CA ALA A 482 -12.21 -20.57 2.75
C ALA A 482 -12.51 -19.13 3.22
N LEU A 483 -11.62 -18.55 4.04
CA LEU A 483 -11.74 -17.16 4.49
C LEU A 483 -11.66 -16.16 3.32
N LEU A 484 -10.72 -16.37 2.38
CA LEU A 484 -10.59 -15.52 1.19
C LEU A 484 -11.82 -15.60 0.28
N GLN A 485 -12.41 -16.78 0.12
CA GLN A 485 -13.63 -16.96 -0.68
C GLN A 485 -14.83 -16.28 -0.02
N TRP A 486 -14.99 -16.46 1.29
CA TRP A 486 -16.07 -15.83 2.04
C TRP A 486 -15.97 -14.30 2.05
N CYS A 487 -14.76 -13.75 2.17
CA CYS A 487 -14.54 -12.31 2.15
C CYS A 487 -14.54 -11.68 0.75
N ALA A 488 -14.60 -12.47 -0.34
CA ALA A 488 -14.41 -11.96 -1.70
C ALA A 488 -15.38 -10.82 -2.08
N PRO A 489 -16.70 -10.91 -1.85
CA PRO A 489 -17.63 -9.82 -2.21
C PRO A 489 -17.37 -8.52 -1.44
N LEU A 490 -16.82 -8.63 -0.22
CA LEU A 490 -16.46 -7.46 0.57
C LEU A 490 -15.11 -6.88 0.14
N TYR A 491 -14.14 -7.73 -0.19
CA TYR A 491 -12.85 -7.33 -0.76
C TYR A 491 -13.05 -6.58 -2.09
N ASP A 492 -13.89 -7.12 -2.98
CA ASP A 492 -14.15 -6.54 -4.30
C ASP A 492 -14.72 -5.13 -4.20
N ARG A 493 -15.54 -4.86 -3.18
CA ARG A 493 -16.12 -3.53 -2.94
C ARG A 493 -15.16 -2.56 -2.23
N LYS A 494 -14.46 -3.04 -1.18
CA LYS A 494 -13.76 -2.14 -0.24
C LYS A 494 -12.25 -2.04 -0.47
N CYS A 495 -11.66 -2.96 -1.22
CA CYS A 495 -10.20 -3.04 -1.34
C CYS A 495 -9.70 -3.26 -2.76
N ALA A 496 -10.40 -4.04 -3.59
CA ALA A 496 -9.96 -4.32 -4.96
C ALA A 496 -9.70 -3.05 -5.81
N PRO A 497 -10.52 -1.97 -5.72
CA PRO A 497 -10.29 -0.75 -6.51
C PRO A 497 -8.94 -0.06 -6.23
N SER A 498 -8.37 -0.24 -5.02
CA SER A 498 -7.07 0.32 -4.67
C SER A 498 -5.89 -0.55 -5.12
N ALA A 499 -6.12 -1.85 -5.32
CA ALA A 499 -5.05 -2.83 -5.43
C ALA A 499 -4.59 -3.11 -6.88
N GLU A 500 -5.21 -2.49 -7.87
CA GLU A 500 -4.96 -2.76 -9.29
C GLU A 500 -3.60 -2.24 -9.76
N LEU A 501 -3.19 -1.03 -9.36
CA LEU A 501 -1.91 -0.48 -9.79
C LEU A 501 -0.76 -1.43 -9.42
N ALA A 502 -0.73 -1.90 -8.18
CA ALA A 502 0.28 -2.86 -7.72
C ALA A 502 0.26 -4.20 -8.49
N ARG A 503 -0.87 -4.62 -9.07
CA ARG A 503 -0.93 -5.79 -9.97
C ARG A 503 -0.23 -5.55 -11.31
N GLN A 504 -0.26 -4.29 -11.76
CA GLN A 504 0.24 -3.87 -13.06
C GLN A 504 1.70 -3.46 -13.04
N ILE A 505 2.21 -2.90 -11.94
CA ILE A 505 3.59 -2.39 -11.85
C ILE A 505 4.48 -3.17 -10.88
N GLY A 506 3.91 -4.05 -10.05
CA GLY A 506 4.65 -4.74 -9.00
C GLY A 506 4.85 -3.89 -7.73
N ASN A 507 5.85 -4.25 -6.93
CA ASN A 507 6.14 -3.59 -5.67
C ASN A 507 7.00 -2.34 -5.88
N ALA A 508 6.45 -1.15 -5.61
CA ALA A 508 7.18 0.11 -5.62
C ALA A 508 7.64 0.55 -4.21
N TYR A 509 7.85 -0.40 -3.28
CA TYR A 509 8.19 -0.19 -1.87
C TYR A 509 7.44 0.98 -1.22
N THR A 510 8.11 2.09 -0.90
CA THR A 510 7.51 3.24 -0.19
C THR A 510 6.40 3.91 -0.98
N ALA A 511 6.46 3.88 -2.32
CA ALA A 511 5.43 4.42 -3.19
C ALA A 511 4.21 3.49 -3.33
N SER A 512 4.31 2.21 -2.94
CA SER A 512 3.24 1.21 -3.12
C SER A 512 1.92 1.61 -2.45
N LEU A 513 1.97 2.09 -1.20
CA LEU A 513 0.76 2.49 -0.46
C LEU A 513 0.05 3.68 -1.14
N PHE A 514 0.81 4.71 -1.54
CA PHE A 514 0.24 5.92 -2.12
C PHE A 514 -0.15 5.76 -3.59
N GLY A 515 0.55 4.89 -4.33
CA GLY A 515 0.12 4.48 -5.66
C GLY A 515 -1.23 3.76 -5.62
N ASN A 516 -1.43 2.88 -4.63
CA ASN A 516 -2.72 2.20 -4.42
C ASN A 516 -3.83 3.18 -3.99
N LEU A 517 -3.50 4.19 -3.17
CA LEU A 517 -4.42 5.27 -2.84
C LEU A 517 -4.84 6.03 -4.10
N LEU A 518 -3.89 6.43 -4.96
CA LEU A 518 -4.19 7.11 -6.22
C LEU A 518 -5.04 6.24 -7.15
N CYS A 519 -4.77 4.94 -7.21
CA CYS A 519 -5.58 3.97 -7.95
C CYS A 519 -7.04 3.98 -7.48
N LEU A 520 -7.26 3.96 -6.16
CA LEU A 520 -8.58 4.07 -5.56
C LEU A 520 -9.28 5.38 -5.96
N LEU A 521 -8.60 6.52 -5.83
CA LEU A 521 -9.14 7.81 -6.26
C LEU A 521 -9.52 7.77 -7.76
N CYS A 522 -8.72 7.07 -8.56
CA CYS A 522 -8.97 6.97 -9.98
C CYS A 522 -10.16 6.09 -10.36
N ARG A 523 -10.44 5.06 -9.56
CA ARG A 523 -11.55 4.14 -9.78
C ARG A 523 -12.87 4.71 -9.30
N GLU A 524 -12.88 5.28 -8.11
CA GLU A 524 -14.13 5.63 -7.41
C GLU A 524 -14.51 7.11 -7.54
N ARG A 525 -13.56 8.00 -7.87
CA ARG A 525 -13.81 9.44 -8.12
C ARG A 525 -14.71 10.06 -7.04
N ASP A 526 -15.77 10.76 -7.44
CA ASP A 526 -16.72 11.44 -6.55
C ASP A 526 -17.51 10.52 -5.62
N ALA A 527 -17.58 9.20 -5.89
CA ALA A 527 -18.19 8.26 -4.94
C ALA A 527 -17.44 8.22 -3.58
N LEU A 528 -16.19 8.71 -3.57
CA LEU A 528 -15.37 8.84 -2.37
C LEU A 528 -15.71 10.06 -1.51
N ILE A 529 -16.47 11.05 -1.99
CA ILE A 529 -16.73 12.26 -1.20
C ILE A 529 -17.39 11.91 0.14
N GLY A 530 -16.83 12.43 1.23
CA GLY A 530 -17.27 12.15 2.60
C GLY A 530 -16.85 10.77 3.13
N ARG A 531 -16.26 9.90 2.31
CA ARG A 531 -15.87 8.53 2.68
C ARG A 531 -14.59 8.51 3.49
N ARG A 532 -14.45 7.48 4.33
CA ARG A 532 -13.24 7.16 5.09
C ARG A 532 -12.43 6.11 4.35
N ILE A 533 -11.16 6.42 4.13
CA ILE A 533 -10.17 5.49 3.58
C ILE A 533 -9.22 5.09 4.71
N VAL A 534 -9.20 3.81 5.07
CA VAL A 534 -8.24 3.27 6.04
C VAL A 534 -6.97 2.86 5.31
N MET A 535 -5.85 3.37 5.78
CA MET A 535 -4.51 3.17 5.23
C MET A 535 -3.69 2.29 6.16
N PHE A 536 -2.99 1.29 5.61
CA PHE A 536 -2.02 0.49 6.36
C PHE A 536 -0.65 0.53 5.69
N GLY A 537 0.26 1.32 6.27
CA GLY A 537 1.67 1.38 5.89
C GLY A 537 2.50 0.41 6.71
N PHE A 538 3.39 -0.34 6.05
CA PHE A 538 4.28 -1.31 6.68
C PHE A 538 5.66 -1.21 6.03
N GLY A 539 6.71 -1.41 6.83
CA GLY A 539 8.07 -1.63 6.37
C GLY A 539 8.77 -2.58 7.33
N SER A 540 9.53 -3.52 6.78
CA SER A 540 10.29 -4.52 7.55
C SER A 540 11.35 -3.90 8.45
N GLY A 541 11.81 -4.67 9.44
CA GLY A 541 12.76 -4.23 10.47
C GLY A 541 12.22 -4.03 11.90
N MET A 542 10.95 -3.74 12.21
CA MET A 542 9.82 -3.34 11.40
C MET A 542 9.12 -2.12 12.02
N ALA A 543 8.48 -1.31 11.16
CA ALA A 543 7.62 -0.19 11.52
C ALA A 543 6.33 -0.23 10.71
N ALA A 544 5.20 0.00 11.36
CA ALA A 544 3.90 0.07 10.70
C ALA A 544 2.99 1.09 11.36
N SER A 545 2.06 1.62 10.56
CA SER A 545 0.95 2.41 11.04
C SER A 545 -0.34 2.10 10.30
N MET A 546 -1.44 2.06 11.05
CA MET A 546 -2.79 2.14 10.49
C MET A 546 -3.40 3.49 10.83
N TYR A 547 -3.89 4.20 9.82
CA TYR A 547 -4.49 5.53 9.97
C TYR A 547 -5.66 5.69 9.01
N SER A 548 -6.47 6.74 9.17
CA SER A 548 -7.56 7.03 8.24
C SER A 548 -7.50 8.42 7.65
N LEU A 549 -7.88 8.49 6.37
CA LEU A 549 -8.08 9.71 5.61
C LEU A 549 -9.58 9.92 5.38
N ARG A 550 -10.04 11.16 5.54
CA ARG A 550 -11.37 11.61 5.13
C ARG A 550 -11.26 12.35 3.81
N VAL A 551 -12.17 12.03 2.89
CA VAL A 551 -12.26 12.70 1.59
C VAL A 551 -13.18 13.90 1.72
N MET A 552 -12.62 15.11 1.73
CA MET A 552 -13.33 16.35 2.02
C MET A 552 -13.92 17.03 0.78
N GLY A 553 -13.55 16.58 -0.42
CA GLY A 553 -14.05 17.12 -1.67
C GLY A 553 -13.79 16.18 -2.84
N SER A 554 -14.25 16.58 -4.03
CA SER A 554 -14.07 15.80 -5.26
C SER A 554 -12.60 15.47 -5.51
N PRO A 555 -12.25 14.18 -5.68
CA PRO A 555 -10.90 13.76 -6.07
C PRO A 555 -10.52 14.14 -7.50
N ASP A 556 -11.45 14.60 -8.34
CA ASP A 556 -11.21 14.90 -9.75
C ASP A 556 -10.03 15.86 -9.98
N ALA A 557 -9.87 16.84 -9.09
CA ALA A 557 -8.74 17.78 -9.13
C ALA A 557 -7.37 17.09 -9.02
N ILE A 558 -7.30 15.96 -8.30
CA ILE A 558 -6.08 15.15 -8.19
C ILE A 558 -5.91 14.27 -9.42
N VAL A 559 -6.99 13.63 -9.87
CA VAL A 559 -6.88 12.45 -10.74
C VAL A 559 -6.99 12.74 -12.23
N GLN A 560 -7.64 13.83 -12.64
CA GLN A 560 -7.72 14.23 -14.05
C GLN A 560 -6.34 14.51 -14.66
N PRO A 561 -5.42 15.25 -13.99
CA PRO A 561 -4.08 15.50 -14.54
C PRO A 561 -3.19 14.26 -14.65
N VAL A 562 -3.40 13.26 -13.79
CA VAL A 562 -2.55 12.07 -13.69
C VAL A 562 -2.70 11.14 -14.90
N ARG A 563 -3.94 10.96 -15.41
CA ARG A 563 -4.27 10.03 -16.51
C ARG A 563 -3.73 8.61 -16.30
N LEU A 564 -3.91 8.07 -15.08
CA LEU A 564 -3.28 6.83 -14.60
C LEU A 564 -3.42 5.63 -15.55
N PHE A 565 -4.65 5.28 -15.92
CA PHE A 565 -4.91 4.06 -16.72
C PHE A 565 -4.43 4.17 -18.16
N GLU A 566 -4.42 5.38 -18.72
CA GLU A 566 -3.89 5.63 -20.05
C GLU A 566 -2.37 5.46 -20.07
N ARG A 567 -1.68 5.97 -19.05
CA ARG A 567 -0.24 5.76 -18.87
C ARG A 567 0.11 4.30 -18.62
N LEU A 568 -0.71 3.57 -17.86
CA LEU A 568 -0.52 2.12 -17.67
C LEU A 568 -0.66 1.34 -18.99
N ALA A 569 -1.59 1.74 -19.85
CA ALA A 569 -1.83 1.13 -21.15
C ALA A 569 -0.76 1.49 -22.18
N ALA A 570 -0.13 2.66 -22.07
CA ALA A 570 0.92 3.13 -22.96
C ALA A 570 2.30 2.47 -22.73
N ARG A 571 2.44 1.65 -21.68
CA ARG A 571 3.69 0.96 -21.36
C ARG A 571 4.13 -0.02 -22.44
N THR A 572 5.44 -0.17 -22.57
CA THR A 572 6.06 -1.12 -23.47
C THR A 572 6.34 -2.44 -22.75
N PHE A 573 5.66 -3.50 -23.16
CA PHE A 573 5.92 -4.84 -22.65
C PHE A 573 7.10 -5.48 -23.37
N VAL A 574 8.10 -5.93 -22.61
CA VAL A 574 9.28 -6.61 -23.16
C VAL A 574 9.32 -8.09 -22.77
N SER A 575 10.10 -8.87 -23.50
CA SER A 575 10.29 -10.29 -23.19
C SER A 575 11.08 -10.48 -21.88
N PRO A 576 10.88 -11.60 -21.16
CA PRO A 576 11.68 -11.91 -19.98
C PRO A 576 13.20 -11.88 -20.24
N ALA A 577 13.67 -12.34 -21.40
CA ALA A 577 15.09 -12.27 -21.75
C ALA A 577 15.60 -10.82 -21.85
N ALA A 578 14.80 -9.89 -22.39
CA ALA A 578 15.15 -8.47 -22.43
C ALA A 578 15.14 -7.85 -21.02
N PHE A 579 14.15 -8.19 -20.20
CA PHE A 579 14.09 -7.81 -18.80
C PHE A 579 15.36 -8.24 -18.03
N HIS A 580 15.80 -9.50 -18.16
CA HIS A 580 17.02 -9.97 -17.51
C HIS A 580 18.29 -9.26 -18.00
N ARG A 581 18.39 -8.94 -19.30
CA ARG A 581 19.52 -8.14 -19.84
C ARG A 581 19.55 -6.73 -19.25
N THR A 582 18.38 -6.11 -19.11
CA THR A 582 18.22 -4.77 -18.54
C THR A 582 18.59 -4.75 -17.06
N LEU A 583 18.18 -5.76 -16.29
CA LEU A 583 18.62 -5.90 -14.90
C LEU A 583 20.12 -6.11 -14.77
N ALA A 584 20.76 -6.82 -15.71
CA ALA A 584 22.22 -6.98 -15.70
C ALA A 584 22.97 -5.65 -15.96
N LEU A 585 22.38 -4.73 -16.74
CA LEU A 585 22.91 -3.38 -16.89
C LEU A 585 22.84 -2.61 -15.56
N ARG A 586 21.68 -2.69 -14.90
CA ARG A 586 21.50 -2.10 -13.57
C ARG A 586 22.49 -2.64 -12.53
N GLU A 587 22.69 -3.96 -12.48
CA GLU A 587 23.67 -4.59 -11.59
C GLU A 587 25.08 -4.03 -11.82
N ARG A 588 25.47 -3.78 -13.08
CA ARG A 588 26.76 -3.15 -13.41
C ARG A 588 26.85 -1.68 -13.00
N ALA A 589 25.73 -0.95 -13.03
CA ALA A 589 25.67 0.45 -12.64
C ALA A 589 25.60 0.65 -11.11
N HIS A 590 25.26 -0.39 -10.35
CA HIS A 590 25.19 -0.33 -8.89
C HIS A 590 26.60 -0.11 -8.33
N GLY A 591 26.75 0.88 -7.44
CA GLY A 591 28.05 1.23 -6.84
C GLY A 591 29.14 1.75 -7.79
N ALA A 592 28.92 1.76 -9.11
CA ALA A 592 29.92 2.11 -10.09
C ALA A 592 30.32 3.60 -10.05
N CYS A 593 31.58 3.86 -10.37
CA CYS A 593 32.13 5.17 -10.72
C CYS A 593 32.65 5.13 -12.15
N ASP A 594 32.78 6.29 -12.81
CA ASP A 594 33.21 6.40 -14.22
C ASP A 594 32.38 5.52 -15.17
N TYR A 595 31.06 5.68 -15.09
CA TYR A 595 30.11 4.81 -15.77
C TYR A 595 29.16 5.60 -16.67
N GLU A 596 29.02 5.16 -17.92
CA GLU A 596 28.03 5.64 -18.86
C GLU A 596 26.90 4.60 -19.02
N PRO A 597 25.65 4.95 -18.62
CA PRO A 597 24.48 4.09 -18.85
C PRO A 597 24.31 3.74 -20.33
N GLN A 598 23.94 2.50 -20.59
CA GLN A 598 23.87 1.90 -21.93
C GLN A 598 22.44 1.67 -22.40
N ASP A 599 21.43 1.70 -21.52
CA ASP A 599 20.04 1.61 -21.96
C ASP A 599 19.67 2.81 -22.85
N ALA A 600 18.71 2.58 -23.75
CA ALA A 600 18.30 3.55 -24.76
C ALA A 600 17.44 4.66 -24.14
N VAL A 601 17.80 5.92 -24.40
CA VAL A 601 17.05 7.09 -23.91
C VAL A 601 15.71 7.22 -24.65
N GLU A 602 15.63 6.74 -25.88
CA GLU A 602 14.45 6.78 -26.75
C GLU A 602 13.28 5.95 -26.20
N GLN A 603 13.55 5.07 -25.23
CA GLN A 603 12.54 4.26 -24.53
C GLN A 603 11.89 5.01 -23.36
N LEU A 604 12.35 6.22 -23.05
CA LEU A 604 11.82 7.04 -21.98
C LEU A 604 10.79 8.05 -22.52
N GLU A 605 9.74 8.28 -21.73
CA GLU A 605 8.73 9.28 -22.07
C GLU A 605 9.29 10.71 -21.99
N ARG A 606 8.70 11.61 -22.77
CA ARG A 606 8.98 13.05 -22.68
C ARG A 606 8.75 13.54 -21.24
N GLY A 607 9.68 14.33 -20.74
CA GLY A 607 9.65 14.89 -19.40
C GLY A 607 10.29 14.01 -18.33
N THR A 608 10.66 12.77 -18.65
CA THR A 608 11.40 11.87 -17.75
C THR A 608 12.84 12.34 -17.55
N TYR A 609 13.28 12.41 -16.30
CA TYR A 609 14.68 12.54 -15.96
C TYR A 609 15.39 11.20 -16.08
N TYR A 610 16.63 11.22 -16.51
CA TYR A 610 17.46 10.03 -16.65
C TYR A 610 18.92 10.31 -16.29
N LEU A 611 19.62 9.26 -15.86
CA LEU A 611 21.04 9.26 -15.60
C LEU A 611 21.83 9.33 -16.91
N ARG A 612 22.60 10.39 -17.08
CA ARG A 612 23.44 10.60 -18.26
C ARG A 612 24.80 9.91 -18.10
N ARG A 613 25.43 10.09 -16.92
CA ARG A 613 26.72 9.48 -16.56
C ARG A 613 26.95 9.54 -15.05
N ILE A 614 27.86 8.70 -14.57
CA ILE A 614 28.46 8.75 -13.23
C ILE A 614 29.93 9.14 -13.40
N GLY A 615 30.37 10.21 -12.73
CA GLY A 615 31.76 10.66 -12.74
C GLY A 615 32.71 9.70 -12.04
N THR A 616 34.01 9.94 -12.20
CA THR A 616 35.09 9.19 -11.52
C THR A 616 35.04 9.33 -9.99
N ASP A 617 34.36 10.37 -9.50
CA ASP A 617 34.12 10.69 -8.09
C ASP A 617 32.76 10.19 -7.57
N GLY A 618 31.99 9.45 -8.39
CA GLY A 618 30.67 8.96 -8.05
C GLY A 618 29.55 10.00 -8.20
N ILE A 619 29.85 11.23 -8.65
CA ILE A 619 28.82 12.26 -8.90
C ILE A 619 27.94 11.82 -10.07
N ARG A 620 26.62 11.83 -9.86
CA ARG A 620 25.62 11.45 -10.86
C ARG A 620 25.10 12.68 -11.58
N TYR A 621 25.11 12.64 -12.92
CA TYR A 621 24.66 13.73 -13.78
C TYR A 621 23.37 13.33 -14.49
N TYR A 622 22.34 14.17 -14.38
CA TYR A 622 21.01 13.91 -14.93
C TYR A 622 20.71 14.82 -16.11
N ALA A 623 19.82 14.36 -16.98
CA ALA A 623 19.20 15.15 -18.05
C ALA A 623 17.70 14.82 -18.09
N ARG A 624 16.92 15.67 -18.77
CA ARG A 624 15.47 15.49 -18.96
C ARG A 624 15.20 15.25 -20.44
N VAL A 625 14.29 14.33 -20.74
CA VAL A 625 13.86 14.08 -22.13
C VAL A 625 13.01 15.27 -22.61
N GLU A 626 13.60 16.17 -23.41
CA GLU A 626 12.91 17.37 -23.93
C GLU A 626 12.10 17.09 -25.20
N SER A 627 12.60 16.21 -26.08
CA SER A 627 11.96 15.70 -27.29
C SER A 627 12.36 14.24 -27.53
N ILE A 628 11.45 13.46 -28.11
CA ILE A 628 11.77 12.12 -28.64
C ILE A 628 12.38 12.36 -30.03
N ALA A 629 13.58 11.85 -30.30
CA ALA A 629 14.18 11.96 -31.62
C ALA A 629 13.20 11.40 -32.68
N GLY A 630 12.61 12.28 -33.51
CA GLY A 630 11.63 11.93 -34.54
C GLY A 630 10.22 12.53 -34.42
N ALA A 631 9.96 13.47 -33.51
CA ALA A 631 8.72 14.25 -33.46
C ALA A 631 8.86 15.64 -34.09
#